data_AF-V6I2I7-F1
#
_entry.id   AF-V6I2I7-F1
#
_cell.length_a   1.000
_cell.length_b   1.000
_cell.length_c   1.000
_cell.angle_alpha   90.00
_cell.angle_beta   90.00
_cell.angle_gamma   90.00
#
_symmetry.space_group_name_H-M   'P 1'
#
loop_
_entity.id
_entity.type
_entity.pdbx_description
1 polymer ?
#
loop_
_entity_poly.entity_id
_entity_poly.type
_entity_poly.pdbx_seq_one_letter_code
_entity_poly.pdbx_strand_id
1 'polypeptide(L)' 'MHLIVNDQGEILSFMITPGNVDDRNSKVIFPLVKNIHDKLFGDRGYISQSLFESLYEKGIQLITKLKRI' A
#
# COMPACT_ATOMS: atom_id res chain seq x y z
N MET A 1 -9.89 3.78 -5.66
CA MET A 1 -9.29 4.93 -4.95
C MET A 1 -8.36 4.37 -3.90
N HIS A 2 -7.15 4.90 -3.81
CA HIS A 2 -6.15 4.52 -2.81
C HIS A 2 -5.76 5.77 -2.02
N LEU A 3 -5.64 5.64 -0.71
CA LEU A 3 -5.38 6.74 0.20
C LEU A 3 -4.40 6.27 1.28
N ILE A 4 -3.38 7.07 1.55
CA ILE A 4 -2.45 6.88 2.67
C ILE A 4 -2.66 8.04 3.63
N VAL A 5 -2.94 7.69 4.88
CA VAL A 5 -3.05 8.63 5.99
C VAL A 5 -2.04 8.28 7.06
N ASN A 6 -1.57 9.28 7.80
CA ASN A 6 -0.80 9.03 9.03
C ASN A 6 -1.72 8.77 10.23
N ASP A 7 -1.11 8.51 11.37
CA ASP A 7 -1.77 8.27 12.66
C ASP A 7 -2.50 9.50 13.22
N GLN A 8 -2.16 10.70 12.76
CA GLN A 8 -2.85 11.94 13.09
C GLN A 8 -4.04 12.24 12.17
N GLY A 9 -4.30 11.38 11.18
CA GLY A 9 -5.38 11.53 10.21
C GLY A 9 -5.07 12.47 9.03
N GLU A 10 -3.81 12.88 8.87
CA GLU A 10 -3.37 13.70 7.73
C GLU A 10 -3.23 12.84 6.48
N ILE A 11 -3.66 13.38 5.34
CA ILE A 11 -3.50 12.73 4.04
C ILE A 11 -2.06 12.92 3.56
N LEU A 12 -1.32 11.82 3.44
CA LEU A 12 0.06 11.83 2.95
C LEU A 12 0.13 11.67 1.43
N SER A 13 -0.75 10.84 0.86
CA SER A 13 -0.79 10.55 -0.57
C SER A 13 -2.11 9.93 -0.98
N PHE A 14 -2.57 10.17 -2.20
CA PHE A 14 -3.78 9.53 -2.75
C PHE A 14 -3.67 9.33 -4.26
N MET A 15 -4.45 8.37 -4.76
CA MET A 15 -4.56 8.10 -6.19
C MET A 15 -5.97 7.63 -6.53
N ILE A 16 -6.56 8.24 -7.57
CA ILE A 16 -7.83 7.80 -8.13
C ILE A 16 -7.53 6.89 -9.33
N THR A 17 -8.06 5.68 -9.28
CA THR A 17 -7.92 4.64 -10.29
C THR A 17 -9.30 4.21 -10.77
N PRO A 18 -9.45 3.79 -12.04
CA PRO A 18 -10.64 3.09 -12.49
C PRO A 18 -10.94 1.86 -11.61
N GLY A 19 -12.21 1.50 -11.47
CA GLY A 19 -12.64 0.44 -10.53
C GLY A 19 -12.15 -0.97 -10.87
N ASN A 20 -11.60 -1.19 -12.06
CA ASN A 20 -11.05 -2.46 -12.51
C ASN A 20 -9.52 -2.57 -12.34
N VAL A 21 -8.88 -1.61 -11.66
CA VAL A 21 -7.45 -1.66 -11.39
C VAL A 21 -7.19 -2.46 -10.11
N ASP A 22 -6.31 -3.45 -10.21
CA ASP A 22 -5.87 -4.26 -9.06
C ASP A 22 -5.11 -3.39 -8.05
N ASP A 23 -5.43 -3.54 -6.76
CA ASP A 23 -4.78 -2.83 -5.65
C ASP A 23 -3.26 -3.05 -5.59
N ARG A 24 -2.79 -4.18 -6.10
CA ARG A 24 -1.38 -4.60 -6.10
C ARG A 24 -0.60 -4.07 -7.29
N ASN A 25 -1.24 -3.29 -8.15
CA ASN A 25 -0.60 -2.74 -9.34
C ASN A 25 0.57 -1.82 -8.95
N SER A 26 1.78 -2.17 -9.38
CA SER A 26 3.00 -1.42 -9.08
C SER A 26 2.96 0.03 -9.55
N LYS A 27 2.24 0.31 -10.65
CA LYS A 27 2.03 1.67 -11.18
C LYS A 27 1.14 2.52 -10.27
N VAL A 28 0.38 1.90 -9.38
CA VAL A 28 -0.46 2.56 -8.38
C VAL A 28 0.30 2.71 -7.07
N ILE A 29 0.88 1.61 -6.57
CA ILE A 29 1.51 1.58 -5.24
C ILE A 29 2.78 2.41 -5.16
N PHE A 30 3.72 2.26 -6.09
CA PHE A 30 5.02 2.92 -5.94
C PHE A 30 4.96 4.45 -5.95
N PRO A 31 4.08 5.10 -6.73
CA PRO A 31 3.84 6.53 -6.59
C PRO A 31 3.24 6.91 -5.22
N LEU A 32 2.31 6.11 -4.69
CA LEU A 32 1.68 6.39 -3.40
C LEU A 32 2.68 6.36 -2.24
N VAL A 33 3.60 5.40 -2.26
CA VAL A 33 4.54 5.15 -1.15
C VAL A 33 5.88 5.87 -1.29
N LYS A 34 6.06 6.74 -2.29
CA LYS A 34 7.36 7.33 -2.66
C LYS A 34 8.11 8.00 -1.48
N ASN A 35 7.37 8.64 -0.58
CA ASN A 35 7.89 9.35 0.59
C ASN A 35 7.41 8.71 1.90
N ILE A 36 7.00 7.45 1.86
CA ILE A 36 6.54 6.69 3.02
C ILE A 36 7.65 5.74 3.43
N HIS A 37 7.86 5.61 4.73
CA HIS A 37 8.89 4.76 5.31
C HIS A 37 8.31 3.95 6.47
N ASP A 38 9.08 2.96 6.93
CA ASP A 38 8.77 2.10 8.07
C ASP A 38 7.55 1.20 7.85
N LYS A 39 6.37 1.58 8.33
CA LYS A 39 5.22 0.67 8.41
C LYS A 39 4.06 1.19 7.55
N LEU A 40 3.58 0.33 6.66
CA LEU A 40 2.39 0.59 5.87
C LEU A 40 1.31 -0.42 6.24
N PHE A 41 0.19 0.04 6.78
CA PHE A 41 -0.96 -0.81 7.09
C PHE A 41 -1.92 -0.82 5.91
N GLY A 42 -2.12 -1.98 5.30
CA GLY A 42 -2.95 -2.15 4.11
C GLY A 42 -4.13 -3.10 4.32
N ASP A 43 -5.15 -2.92 3.49
CA ASP A 43 -6.26 -3.86 3.36
C ASP A 43 -5.82 -5.20 2.76
N ARG A 44 -6.72 -6.19 2.84
CA ARG A 44 -6.47 -7.53 2.28
C ARG A 44 -6.24 -7.55 0.77
N GLY A 45 -6.75 -6.54 0.04
CA GLY A 45 -6.50 -6.39 -1.40
C GLY A 45 -5.01 -6.25 -1.74
N TYR A 46 -4.21 -5.74 -0.81
CA TYR A 46 -2.76 -5.57 -0.98
C TYR A 46 -1.95 -6.82 -0.61
N ILE A 47 -2.59 -7.95 -0.27
CA ILE A 47 -1.86 -9.18 0.04
C ILE A 47 -1.23 -9.73 -1.25
N SER A 48 0.09 -9.62 -1.32
CA SER A 48 0.93 -10.25 -2.35
C SER A 48 2.36 -10.37 -1.85
N GLN A 49 2.97 -11.54 -2.04
CA GLN A 49 4.37 -11.76 -1.66
C GLN A 49 5.32 -10.83 -2.44
N SER A 50 5.12 -10.70 -3.75
CA SER A 50 5.96 -9.83 -4.58
C SER A 50 5.85 -8.36 -4.20
N LEU A 51 4.65 -7.92 -3.78
CA LEU A 51 4.43 -6.55 -3.31
C LEU A 51 5.14 -6.32 -1.97
N PHE A 52 5.03 -7.27 -1.05
CA PHE A 52 5.72 -7.23 0.23
C PHE A 52 7.23 -7.11 0.04
N GLU A 53 7.82 -7.99 -0.77
CA GLU A 53 9.27 -7.99 -1.06
C GLU A 53 9.71 -6.65 -1.68
N SER A 54 8.98 -6.16 -2.68
CA SER A 54 9.30 -4.89 -3.36
C SER A 54 9.21 -3.67 -2.44
N LEU A 55 8.26 -3.66 -1.49
CA LEU A 55 8.12 -2.60 -0.50
C LEU A 55 9.20 -2.71 0.58
N TYR A 56 9.53 -3.94 0.98
CA TYR A 56 10.55 -4.19 2.00
C TYR A 56 11.94 -3.75 1.52
N GLU A 57 12.28 -3.98 0.26
CA GLU A 57 13.51 -3.44 -0.38
C GLU A 57 13.58 -1.91 -0.36
N LYS A 58 12.43 -1.23 -0.26
CA LYS A 58 12.32 0.23 -0.14
C LYS A 58 12.27 0.72 1.30
N GLY A 59 12.45 -0.17 2.29
CA GLY A 59 12.37 0.16 3.71
C GLY A 59 10.94 0.30 4.22
N ILE A 60 9.97 -0.34 3.55
CA ILE A 60 8.55 -0.29 3.93
C ILE A 60 8.07 -1.71 4.26
N GLN A 61 7.79 -1.95 5.53
CA GLN A 61 7.12 -3.15 6.01
C GLN A 61 5.61 -3.03 5.77
N LEU A 62 5.10 -3.77 4.77
CA LEU A 62 3.67 -3.90 4.54
C LEU A 62 3.04 -4.86 5.56
N ILE A 63 2.09 -4.34 6.35
CA ILE A 63 1.33 -5.08 7.35
C ILE A 63 -0.13 -5.16 6.86
N THR A 64 -0.65 -6.37 6.70
CA THR A 64 -2.03 -6.60 6.30
C THR A 64 -2.75 -7.47 7.33
N LYS A 65 -4.08 -7.36 7.40
CA LYS A 65 -4.87 -8.26 8.23
C LYS A 65 -4.72 -9.69 7.71
N LEU A 66 -4.50 -10.65 8.62
CA LEU A 66 -4.46 -12.08 8.30
C LEU A 66 -5.67 -12.47 7.44
N LYS A 67 -5.39 -13.20 6.35
CA LYS A 67 -6.42 -13.91 5.61
C LYS A 67 -6.83 -15.11 6.47
N ARG A 68 -8.07 -15.14 6.95
CA ARG A 68 -8.62 -16.38 7.52
C ARG A 68 -8.79 -17.38 6.38
N ILE A 69 -8.17 -18.55 6.53
CA ILE A 69 -8.35 -19.72 5.68
C ILE A 69 -9.62 -20.43 6.12
#